data_AF-A0A432PXP5-F1
#
_entry.id   AF-A0A432PXP5-F1
#
_cell.length_a   1.000
_cell.length_b   1.000
_cell.length_c   1.000
_cell.angle_alpha   90.00
_cell.angle_beta   90.00
_cell.angle_gamma   90.00
#
_symmetry.space_group_name_H-M   'P 1'
#
loop_
_entity.id
_entity.type
_entity.pdbx_description
1 polymer ?
#
loop_
_entity_poly.entity_id
_entity_poly.type
_entity_poly.pdbx_seq_one_letter_code
_entity_poly.pdbx_strand_id
1 'polypeptide(L)'
;MKKLAAGILGLVLLLLIGLLIFLIPIYKNLPDPKLLENWSPPQASEVYDSKGRLYGTIGVQKRFYVSIEKIPKYVIDAFVATEDRNFWHHLGIDPVAILRAAIANYRAGRIVQGGSTITQQLAKNLFLTRERTIQRKIREALLAIKIERTFDKKKIMELYLNQIYLGSGAYGVEAASQVYFGKHVWELSLEEAALLAALPKAPAKYNPFYHPNRALKRRNFVLKRMLEEGYITPEEYEEAVNKPLKVKKENKYKFSDYFLDMVKSYVFNKYGELAYKGRLKIYTTIDLDYQKLAQESLQKGLKRVAKLIGIPFLPQSEEDMELAYKKETQLKRLKVGKVYVAKILKYDGNLMEVEIHGRKLKG
;
A
#
# COMPACT_ATOMS: atom_id res chain seq x y z
N MET A 1 16.55 -50.06 25.53
CA MET A 1 15.92 -48.72 25.52
C MET A 1 16.88 -47.58 25.91
N LYS A 2 17.58 -47.62 27.06
CA LYS A 2 18.47 -46.52 27.52
C LYS A 2 19.63 -46.16 26.55
N LYS A 3 20.30 -47.16 25.95
CA LYS A 3 21.39 -46.93 24.97
C LYS A 3 20.90 -46.30 23.65
N LEU A 4 19.68 -46.65 23.22
CA LEU A 4 19.04 -46.10 22.03
C LEU A 4 18.60 -44.64 22.26
N ALA A 5 18.03 -44.35 23.43
CA ALA A 5 17.70 -42.98 23.82
C ALA A 5 18.94 -42.08 23.94
N ALA A 6 20.05 -42.60 24.50
CA ALA A 6 21.31 -41.88 24.59
C ALA A 6 21.93 -41.61 23.19
N GLY A 7 21.85 -42.58 22.27
CA GLY A 7 22.29 -42.41 20.89
C GLY A 7 21.48 -41.35 20.13
N ILE A 8 20.15 -41.34 20.29
CA ILE A 8 19.26 -40.33 19.69
C ILE A 8 19.57 -38.95 20.27
N LEU A 9 19.74 -38.84 21.59
CA LEU A 9 20.06 -37.57 22.25
C LEU A 9 21.41 -37.01 21.76
N GLY A 10 22.44 -37.87 21.62
CA GLY A 10 23.74 -37.49 21.08
C GLY A 10 23.66 -37.01 19.62
N LEU A 11 22.86 -37.69 18.79
CA LEU A 11 22.64 -37.30 17.40
C LEU A 11 21.92 -35.94 17.30
N VAL A 12 20.89 -35.72 18.12
CA VAL A 12 20.17 -34.43 18.17
C VAL A 12 21.11 -33.30 18.59
N LEU A 13 21.94 -33.53 19.61
CA LEU A 13 22.90 -32.54 20.07
C LEU A 13 23.94 -32.20 18.98
N LEU A 14 24.47 -33.20 18.28
CA LEU A 14 25.38 -33.01 17.15
C LEU A 14 24.74 -32.21 16.01
N LEU A 15 23.47 -32.50 15.69
CA LEU A 15 22.72 -31.75 14.67
C LEU A 15 22.49 -30.29 15.09
N LEU A 16 22.19 -30.04 16.37
CA LEU A 16 22.03 -28.69 16.90
C LEU A 16 23.36 -27.91 16.89
N ILE A 17 24.47 -28.56 17.25
CA ILE A 17 25.81 -27.96 17.20
C ILE A 17 26.19 -27.64 15.74
N GLY A 18 25.97 -28.58 14.81
CA GLY A 18 26.19 -28.36 13.38
C GLY A 18 25.35 -27.20 12.83
N LEU A 19 24.08 -27.11 13.23
CA LEU A 19 23.20 -25.99 12.89
C LEU A 19 23.71 -24.66 13.46
N LEU A 20 24.15 -24.65 14.71
CA LEU A 20 24.74 -23.45 15.34
C LEU A 20 25.99 -22.97 14.59
N ILE A 21 26.91 -23.89 14.28
CA ILE A 21 28.14 -23.59 13.51
C ILE A 21 27.77 -23.02 12.14
N PHE A 22 26.74 -23.55 11.48
CA PHE A 22 26.25 -23.04 10.20
C PHE A 22 25.62 -21.63 10.30
N LEU A 23 24.91 -21.33 11.38
CA LEU A 23 24.20 -20.05 11.56
C LEU A 23 25.11 -18.89 12.03
N ILE A 24 26.17 -19.18 12.79
CA ILE A 24 27.10 -18.16 13.31
C ILE A 24 27.67 -17.23 12.23
N PRO A 25 28.27 -17.71 11.11
CA PRO A 25 28.82 -16.83 10.10
C PRO A 25 27.73 -15.99 9.41
N ILE A 26 26.54 -16.56 9.22
CA ILE A 26 25.40 -15.82 8.67
C ILE A 26 25.02 -14.67 9.61
N TYR A 27 24.89 -14.94 10.91
CA TYR A 27 24.53 -13.94 11.92
C TYR A 27 25.55 -12.81 12.02
N LYS A 28 26.85 -13.13 12.00
CA LYS A 28 27.93 -12.13 12.05
C LYS A 28 27.93 -11.20 10.83
N ASN A 29 27.54 -11.70 9.66
CA ASN A 29 27.46 -10.92 8.43
C ASN A 29 26.13 -10.16 8.26
N LEU A 30 25.22 -10.21 9.24
CA LEU A 30 23.98 -9.44 9.19
C LEU A 30 24.24 -7.96 9.49
N PRO A 31 23.51 -7.04 8.82
CA PRO A 31 23.53 -5.62 9.14
C PRO A 31 23.31 -5.34 10.63
N ASP A 32 23.86 -4.24 11.13
CA ASP A 32 23.62 -3.79 12.49
C ASP A 32 22.25 -3.08 12.59
N PRO A 33 21.30 -3.57 13.41
CA PRO A 33 20.03 -2.89 13.64
C PRO A 33 20.18 -1.49 14.22
N LYS A 34 21.30 -1.14 14.87
CA LYS A 34 21.53 0.21 15.40
C LYS A 34 21.46 1.30 14.32
N LEU A 35 21.65 0.94 13.05
CA LEU A 35 21.36 1.83 11.91
C LEU A 35 19.91 2.33 11.90
N LEU A 36 19.00 1.69 12.63
CA LEU A 36 17.60 2.09 12.79
C LEU A 36 17.33 3.08 13.92
N GLU A 37 18.28 3.34 14.83
CA GLU A 37 18.10 4.30 15.93
C GLU A 37 17.80 5.70 15.41
N ASN A 38 18.57 6.13 14.41
CA ASN A 38 18.43 7.42 13.73
C ASN A 38 17.83 7.26 12.31
N TRP A 39 17.12 6.17 12.06
CA TRP A 39 16.59 5.92 10.74
C TRP A 39 15.48 6.90 10.39
N SER A 40 15.81 7.83 9.51
CA SER A 40 14.87 8.68 8.81
C SER A 40 14.68 8.10 7.41
N PRO A 41 13.51 7.50 7.08
CA PRO A 41 13.26 7.07 5.72
C PRO A 41 13.37 8.27 4.75
N PRO A 42 13.79 8.05 3.49
CA PRO A 42 13.70 9.08 2.47
C PRO A 42 12.22 9.49 2.33
N GLN A 43 11.91 10.73 2.65
CA GLN A 43 10.57 11.28 2.47
C GLN A 43 10.50 12.01 1.14
N ALA A 44 9.32 12.00 0.53
CA ALA A 44 9.07 12.83 -0.63
C ALA A 44 9.28 14.31 -0.25
N SER A 45 9.87 15.08 -1.16
CA SER A 45 9.92 16.52 -1.04
C SER A 45 8.52 17.11 -1.25
N GLU A 46 8.15 18.10 -0.47
CA GLU A 46 6.85 18.76 -0.53
C GLU A 46 6.95 20.00 -1.43
N VAL A 47 5.99 20.16 -2.33
CA VAL A 47 5.90 21.30 -3.24
C VAL A 47 4.77 22.19 -2.76
N TYR A 48 5.07 23.45 -2.52
CA TYR A 48 4.15 24.46 -2.03
C TYR A 48 3.90 25.51 -3.11
N ASP A 49 2.68 26.03 -3.13
CA ASP A 49 2.29 27.15 -3.99
C ASP A 49 2.83 28.50 -3.44
N SER A 50 2.57 29.59 -4.17
CA SER A 50 3.00 30.95 -3.81
C SER A 50 2.42 31.46 -2.49
N LYS A 51 1.34 30.84 -2.00
CA LYS A 51 0.65 31.12 -0.73
C LYS A 51 1.04 30.15 0.39
N GLY A 52 2.00 29.25 0.16
CA GLY A 52 2.44 28.26 1.15
C GLY A 52 1.48 27.09 1.34
N ARG A 53 0.54 26.86 0.42
CA ARG A 53 -0.34 25.67 0.43
C ARG A 53 0.36 24.49 -0.23
N LEU A 54 0.18 23.29 0.31
CA LEU A 54 0.73 22.07 -0.26
C LEU A 54 0.10 21.79 -1.64
N TYR A 55 0.91 21.88 -2.69
CA TYR A 55 0.51 21.58 -4.08
C TYR A 55 0.66 20.10 -4.43
N GLY A 56 1.80 19.51 -4.06
CA GLY A 56 2.15 18.16 -4.47
C GLY A 56 3.42 17.65 -3.79
N THR A 57 3.86 16.47 -4.20
CA THR A 57 5.05 15.81 -3.63
C THR A 57 5.94 15.27 -4.73
N ILE A 58 7.26 15.39 -4.55
CA ILE A 58 8.30 14.88 -5.44
C ILE A 58 9.04 13.76 -4.71
N GLY A 59 8.82 12.53 -5.13
CA GLY A 59 9.37 11.34 -4.49
C GLY A 59 8.72 10.08 -5.02
N VAL A 60 9.49 9.00 -5.13
CA VAL A 60 8.97 7.67 -5.53
C VAL A 60 8.03 7.10 -4.46
N GLN A 61 8.17 7.56 -3.22
CA GLN A 61 7.48 7.02 -2.05
C GLN A 61 6.89 8.17 -1.23
N LYS A 62 5.56 8.18 -1.06
CA LYS A 62 4.91 9.09 -0.12
C LYS A 62 5.15 8.50 1.28
N ARG A 63 6.02 9.15 2.05
CA ARG A 63 6.35 8.76 3.43
C ARG A 63 6.25 9.98 4.32
N PHE A 64 5.45 9.86 5.36
CA PHE A 64 5.36 10.84 6.43
C PHE A 64 5.63 10.10 7.72
N TYR A 65 6.69 10.51 8.42
CA TYR A 65 7.00 9.91 9.70
C TYR A 65 5.95 10.33 10.73
N VAL A 66 5.40 9.36 11.45
CA VAL A 66 4.51 9.58 12.59
C VAL A 66 5.03 8.79 13.78
N SER A 67 5.14 9.45 14.93
CA SER A 67 5.56 8.78 16.16
C SER A 67 4.46 7.85 16.67
N ILE A 68 4.83 6.77 17.34
CA ILE A 68 3.86 5.76 17.78
C ILE A 68 2.81 6.32 18.76
N GLU A 69 3.14 7.38 19.51
CA GLU A 69 2.23 8.03 20.45
C GLU A 69 1.08 8.76 19.75
N LYS A 70 1.29 9.17 18.49
CA LYS A 70 0.24 9.78 17.66
C LYS A 70 -0.61 8.73 16.93
N ILE A 71 -0.23 7.46 16.94
CA ILE A 71 -0.99 6.41 16.28
C ILE A 71 -2.01 5.86 17.28
N PRO A 72 -3.33 5.93 16.98
CA PRO A 72 -4.34 5.40 17.87
C PRO A 72 -4.16 3.90 18.13
N LYS A 73 -4.44 3.46 19.36
CA LYS A 73 -4.24 2.06 19.77
C LYS A 73 -4.96 1.07 18.85
N TYR A 74 -6.21 1.35 18.46
CA TYR A 74 -6.97 0.48 17.57
C TYR A 74 -6.35 0.33 16.17
N VAL A 75 -5.55 1.31 15.71
CA VAL A 75 -4.77 1.17 14.47
C VAL A 75 -3.68 0.13 14.68
N ILE A 76 -2.89 0.26 15.75
CA ILE A 76 -1.83 -0.70 16.10
C ILE A 76 -2.42 -2.10 16.25
N ASP A 77 -3.51 -2.23 17.01
CA ASP A 77 -4.21 -3.49 17.27
C ASP A 77 -4.70 -4.15 15.97
N ALA A 78 -5.18 -3.38 14.99
CA ALA A 78 -5.61 -3.92 13.69
C ALA A 78 -4.48 -4.63 12.93
N PHE A 79 -3.27 -4.04 12.95
CA PHE A 79 -2.08 -4.67 12.36
C PHE A 79 -1.64 -5.90 13.17
N VAL A 80 -1.60 -5.81 14.51
CA VAL A 80 -1.24 -6.93 15.38
C VAL A 80 -2.20 -8.11 15.19
N ALA A 81 -3.52 -7.89 15.27
CA ALA A 81 -4.53 -8.96 15.15
C ALA A 81 -4.44 -9.76 13.84
N THR A 82 -4.04 -9.09 12.76
CA THR A 82 -4.05 -9.62 11.39
C THR A 82 -2.71 -10.21 10.98
N GLU A 83 -1.62 -9.51 11.27
CA GLU A 83 -0.29 -9.87 10.79
C GLU A 83 0.49 -10.69 11.82
N ASP A 84 0.32 -10.42 13.12
CA ASP A 84 1.16 -10.99 14.17
C ASP A 84 0.51 -10.90 15.57
N ARG A 85 -0.45 -11.78 15.85
CA ARG A 85 -1.24 -11.73 17.10
C ARG A 85 -0.41 -11.84 18.38
N ASN A 86 0.78 -12.46 18.31
CA ASN A 86 1.66 -12.66 19.45
C ASN A 86 2.80 -11.63 19.50
N PHE A 87 2.67 -10.55 18.73
CA PHE A 87 3.73 -9.54 18.53
C PHE A 87 4.34 -9.07 19.84
N TRP A 88 3.54 -8.84 20.87
CA TRP A 88 4.00 -8.28 22.14
C TRP A 88 4.83 -9.24 23.00
N HIS A 89 4.79 -10.55 22.73
CA HIS A 89 5.40 -11.57 23.60
C HIS A 89 6.55 -12.34 22.97
N HIS A 90 6.57 -12.50 21.64
CA HIS A 90 7.64 -13.26 20.99
C HIS A 90 8.95 -12.45 20.86
N LEU A 91 10.08 -13.08 20.56
CA LEU A 91 11.39 -12.42 20.39
C LEU A 91 11.84 -12.45 18.92
N GLY A 92 11.11 -11.75 18.04
CA GLY A 92 11.38 -11.69 16.60
C GLY A 92 10.84 -12.84 15.75
N ILE A 93 10.70 -14.05 16.29
CA ILE A 93 10.06 -15.18 15.62
C ILE A 93 8.96 -15.77 16.51
N ASP A 94 7.88 -16.27 15.88
CA ASP A 94 6.81 -16.98 16.58
C ASP A 94 6.78 -18.45 16.13
N PRO A 95 7.38 -19.37 16.90
CA PRO A 95 7.38 -20.81 16.60
C PRO A 95 5.96 -21.41 16.52
N VAL A 96 5.02 -20.90 17.32
CA VAL A 96 3.62 -21.36 17.32
C VAL A 96 2.94 -20.94 16.02
N ALA A 97 3.14 -19.70 15.57
CA ALA A 97 2.64 -19.25 14.28
C ALA A 97 3.26 -20.01 13.10
N ILE A 98 4.57 -20.31 13.15
CA ILE A 98 5.26 -21.10 12.12
C ILE A 98 4.66 -22.51 12.04
N LEU A 99 4.53 -23.21 13.17
CA LEU A 99 3.99 -24.57 13.21
C LEU A 99 2.53 -24.61 12.73
N ARG A 100 1.70 -23.68 13.21
CA ARG A 100 0.30 -23.55 12.77
C ARG A 100 0.20 -23.31 11.27
N ALA A 101 1.02 -22.42 10.71
CA ALA A 101 1.05 -22.15 9.28
C ALA A 101 1.51 -23.39 8.49
N ALA A 102 2.50 -24.13 8.98
CA ALA A 102 2.97 -25.37 8.35
C ALA A 102 1.86 -26.43 8.27
N ILE A 103 1.14 -26.67 9.38
CA ILE A 103 0.01 -27.62 9.43
C ILE A 103 -1.12 -27.20 8.48
N ALA A 104 -1.49 -25.91 8.49
CA ALA A 104 -2.54 -25.39 7.61
C ALA A 104 -2.18 -25.52 6.13
N ASN A 105 -0.93 -25.21 5.77
CA ASN A 105 -0.44 -25.30 4.39
C ASN A 105 -0.33 -26.76 3.92
N TYR A 106 0.10 -27.67 4.79
CA TYR A 106 0.13 -29.11 4.51
C TYR A 106 -1.27 -29.66 4.21
N ARG A 107 -2.25 -29.35 5.08
CA ARG A 107 -3.66 -29.77 4.87
C ARG A 107 -4.28 -29.19 3.61
N ALA A 108 -3.92 -27.96 3.24
CA ALA A 108 -4.47 -27.28 2.08
C ALA A 108 -3.77 -27.63 0.75
N GLY A 109 -2.64 -28.33 0.78
CA GLY A 109 -1.80 -28.60 -0.39
C GLY A 109 -1.21 -27.33 -1.05
N ARG A 110 -1.35 -26.17 -0.42
CA ARG A 110 -0.89 -24.86 -0.93
C ARG A 110 -0.67 -23.89 0.22
N ILE A 111 0.09 -22.82 -0.03
CA ILE A 111 0.32 -21.76 0.95
C ILE A 111 -0.99 -20.96 1.13
N VAL A 112 -1.71 -21.23 2.23
CA VAL A 112 -2.91 -20.51 2.65
C VAL A 112 -2.63 -19.52 3.78
N GLN A 113 -1.59 -19.80 4.57
CA GLN A 113 -1.25 -19.06 5.78
C GLN A 113 0.25 -18.75 5.86
N GLY A 114 0.57 -17.54 6.30
CA GLY A 114 1.94 -17.13 6.62
C GLY A 114 2.23 -17.30 8.12
N GLY A 115 3.48 -17.63 8.45
CA GLY A 115 3.99 -17.68 9.83
C GLY A 115 5.06 -16.62 10.09
N SER A 116 5.06 -15.52 9.33
CA SER A 116 6.07 -14.46 9.50
C SER A 116 5.59 -13.38 10.45
N THR A 117 6.46 -12.96 11.37
CA THR A 117 6.19 -11.89 12.34
C THR A 117 6.33 -10.50 11.74
N ILE A 118 5.80 -9.48 12.41
CA ILE A 118 5.99 -8.06 12.06
C ILE A 118 7.49 -7.73 12.01
N THR A 119 8.28 -8.20 12.98
CA THR A 119 9.72 -7.97 13.03
C THR A 119 10.46 -8.62 11.85
N GLN A 120 10.05 -9.82 11.43
CA GLN A 120 10.60 -10.45 10.21
C GLN A 120 10.22 -9.66 8.94
N GLN A 121 8.99 -9.14 8.88
CA GLN A 121 8.58 -8.29 7.76
C GLN A 121 9.38 -6.98 7.71
N LEU A 122 9.63 -6.36 8.87
CA LEU A 122 10.47 -5.18 9.00
C LEU A 122 11.90 -5.46 8.51
N ALA A 123 12.52 -6.53 9.01
CA ALA A 123 13.86 -6.97 8.62
C ALA A 123 13.97 -7.18 7.10
N LYS A 124 13.00 -7.89 6.52
CA LYS A 124 12.90 -8.13 5.07
C LYS A 124 12.80 -6.82 4.27
N ASN A 125 12.00 -5.87 4.74
CA ASN A 125 11.70 -4.65 3.99
C ASN A 125 12.79 -3.58 4.08
N LEU A 126 13.69 -3.66 5.08
CA LEU A 126 14.74 -2.66 5.29
C LEU A 126 16.12 -3.12 4.80
N PHE A 127 16.44 -4.41 4.94
CA PHE A 127 17.83 -4.87 4.81
C PHE A 127 18.05 -5.94 3.75
N LEU A 128 16.99 -6.56 3.23
CA LEU A 128 17.12 -7.75 2.38
C LEU A 128 16.53 -7.53 0.99
N THR A 129 17.12 -8.23 0.02
CA THR A 129 16.65 -8.22 -1.37
C THR A 129 15.35 -9.01 -1.53
N ARG A 130 14.63 -8.78 -2.64
CA ARG A 130 13.31 -9.41 -2.89
C ARG A 130 13.37 -10.89 -3.27
N GLU A 131 14.56 -11.47 -3.44
CA GLU A 131 14.77 -12.88 -3.83
C GLU A 131 14.14 -13.88 -2.86
N ARG A 132 13.37 -14.86 -3.34
CA ARG A 132 12.65 -15.82 -2.50
C ARG A 132 13.47 -17.09 -2.25
N THR A 133 14.52 -17.00 -1.45
CA THR A 133 15.37 -18.16 -1.09
C THR A 133 15.22 -18.56 0.39
N ILE A 134 15.47 -19.83 0.71
CA ILE A 134 15.49 -20.33 2.11
C ILE A 134 16.59 -19.61 2.90
N GLN A 135 17.75 -19.38 2.29
CA GLN A 135 18.85 -18.63 2.91
C GLN A 135 18.42 -17.20 3.29
N ARG A 136 17.67 -16.49 2.43
CA ARG A 136 17.11 -15.19 2.78
C ARG A 136 16.15 -15.31 3.96
N LYS A 137 15.31 -16.35 4.00
CA LYS A 137 14.36 -16.54 5.11
C LYS A 137 15.06 -16.79 6.45
N ILE A 138 16.17 -17.51 6.45
CA ILE A 138 17.03 -17.68 7.64
C ILE A 138 17.61 -16.32 8.06
N ARG A 139 18.12 -15.52 7.11
CA ARG A 139 18.60 -14.15 7.39
C ARG A 139 17.50 -13.26 7.97
N GLU A 140 16.27 -13.33 7.45
CA GLU A 140 15.10 -12.59 8.00
C GLU A 140 14.86 -12.96 9.47
N ALA A 141 14.86 -14.25 9.80
CA ALA A 141 14.62 -14.73 11.16
C ALA A 141 15.72 -14.30 12.14
N LEU A 142 16.99 -14.49 11.75
CA LEU A 142 18.13 -14.08 12.56
C LEU A 142 18.20 -12.56 12.75
N LEU A 143 17.90 -11.79 11.70
CA LEU A 143 17.89 -10.33 11.78
C LEU A 143 16.71 -9.82 12.61
N ALA A 144 15.55 -10.47 12.55
CA ALA A 144 14.43 -10.15 13.44
C ALA A 144 14.81 -10.34 14.92
N ILE A 145 15.48 -11.44 15.27
CA ILE A 145 16.00 -11.67 16.63
C ILE A 145 17.00 -10.57 17.02
N LYS A 146 17.88 -10.16 16.09
CA LYS A 146 18.86 -9.09 16.34
C LYS A 146 18.17 -7.75 16.61
N ILE A 147 17.15 -7.39 15.80
CA ILE A 147 16.33 -6.18 15.97
C ILE A 147 15.65 -6.16 17.35
N GLU A 148 15.09 -7.28 17.79
CA GLU A 148 14.37 -7.40 19.08
C GLU A 148 15.27 -7.35 20.31
N ARG A 149 16.57 -7.59 20.13
CA ARG A 149 17.58 -7.37 21.17
C ARG A 149 18.04 -5.92 21.24
N THR A 150 17.81 -5.14 20.18
CA THR A 150 18.26 -3.75 20.08
C THR A 150 17.14 -2.77 20.42
N PHE A 151 15.90 -3.05 19.99
CA PHE A 151 14.76 -2.16 20.14
C PHE A 151 13.64 -2.81 20.94
N ASP A 152 12.91 -2.00 21.71
CA ASP A 152 11.68 -2.45 22.35
C ASP A 152 10.53 -2.63 21.34
N LYS A 153 9.45 -3.28 21.78
CA LYS A 153 8.29 -3.58 20.93
C LYS A 153 7.62 -2.33 20.37
N LYS A 154 7.57 -1.25 21.14
CA LYS A 154 6.97 0.02 20.69
C LYS A 154 7.78 0.60 19.54
N LYS A 155 9.10 0.67 19.65
CA LYS A 155 9.96 1.17 18.58
C LYS A 155 9.91 0.30 17.34
N ILE A 156 9.88 -1.03 17.50
CA ILE A 156 9.73 -1.95 16.35
C ILE A 156 8.40 -1.71 15.62
N MET A 157 7.31 -1.56 16.36
CA MET A 157 6.00 -1.27 15.79
C MET A 157 6.00 0.10 15.08
N GLU A 158 6.59 1.12 15.68
CA GLU A 158 6.75 2.45 15.06
C GLU A 158 7.48 2.36 13.71
N LEU A 159 8.64 1.69 13.69
CA LEU A 159 9.44 1.50 12.49
C LEU A 159 8.65 0.73 11.42
N TYR A 160 7.92 -0.32 11.82
CA TYR A 160 7.08 -1.09 10.92
C TYR A 160 5.96 -0.26 10.31
N LEU A 161 5.17 0.45 11.12
CA LEU A 161 4.05 1.26 10.67
C LEU A 161 4.47 2.46 9.82
N ASN A 162 5.72 2.93 9.95
CA ASN A 162 6.28 3.97 9.08
C ASN A 162 6.93 3.42 7.80
N GLN A 163 7.33 2.14 7.77
CA GLN A 163 8.03 1.52 6.64
C GLN A 163 7.11 0.75 5.69
N ILE A 164 6.01 0.19 6.20
CA ILE A 164 5.20 -0.78 5.46
C ILE A 164 4.58 -0.18 4.20
N TYR A 165 4.67 -0.88 3.07
CA TYR A 165 4.02 -0.46 1.83
C TYR A 165 2.54 -0.83 1.85
N LEU A 166 1.67 0.17 1.70
CA LEU A 166 0.22 0.00 1.78
C LEU A 166 -0.49 0.21 0.44
N GLY A 167 0.25 0.40 -0.66
CA GLY A 167 -0.32 0.56 -2.00
C GLY A 167 -0.40 2.01 -2.45
N SER A 168 -0.67 2.24 -3.74
CA SER A 168 -0.79 3.59 -4.34
C SER A 168 0.38 4.53 -4.02
N GLY A 169 1.60 4.00 -3.92
CA GLY A 169 2.80 4.77 -3.56
C GLY A 169 2.89 5.19 -2.09
N ALA A 170 1.94 4.78 -1.24
CA ALA A 170 1.93 5.07 0.18
C ALA A 170 2.80 4.08 0.96
N TYR A 171 3.84 4.61 1.60
CA TYR A 171 4.70 3.89 2.53
C TYR A 171 4.49 4.49 3.92
N GLY A 172 4.04 3.63 4.82
CA GLY A 172 3.64 3.99 6.17
C GLY A 172 2.17 4.37 6.30
N VAL A 173 1.64 4.23 7.52
CA VAL A 173 0.22 4.41 7.83
C VAL A 173 -0.27 5.84 7.66
N GLU A 174 0.56 6.85 7.97
CA GLU A 174 0.19 8.25 7.76
C GLU A 174 0.00 8.56 6.28
N ALA A 175 0.97 8.17 5.45
CA ALA A 175 0.86 8.36 4.00
C ALA A 175 -0.34 7.61 3.42
N ALA A 176 -0.64 6.41 3.91
CA ALA A 176 -1.80 5.64 3.46
C ALA A 176 -3.12 6.30 3.91
N SER A 177 -3.19 6.82 5.12
CA SER A 177 -4.35 7.55 5.62
C SER A 177 -4.66 8.78 4.75
N GLN A 178 -3.64 9.56 4.41
CA GLN A 178 -3.77 10.71 3.51
C GLN A 178 -4.18 10.31 2.08
N VAL A 179 -3.63 9.20 1.57
CA VAL A 179 -3.95 8.70 0.23
C VAL A 179 -5.39 8.18 0.14
N TYR A 180 -5.80 7.34 1.08
CA TYR A 180 -7.09 6.65 1.02
C TYR A 180 -8.25 7.45 1.61
N PHE A 181 -8.00 8.31 2.59
CA PHE A 181 -9.06 9.01 3.34
C PHE A 181 -8.85 10.53 3.39
N GLY A 182 -7.63 11.03 3.12
CA GLY A 182 -7.34 12.47 3.13
C GLY A 182 -7.32 13.08 4.53
N LYS A 183 -6.97 12.29 5.54
CA LYS A 183 -6.88 12.68 6.94
C LYS A 183 -5.67 12.08 7.61
N HIS A 184 -5.29 12.61 8.76
CA HIS A 184 -4.19 12.08 9.54
C HIS A 184 -4.52 10.75 10.19
N VAL A 185 -3.50 9.95 10.51
CA VAL A 185 -3.68 8.61 11.09
C VAL A 185 -4.42 8.65 12.44
N TRP A 186 -4.29 9.74 13.20
CA TRP A 186 -5.01 9.93 14.47
C TRP A 186 -6.50 10.23 14.32
N GLU A 187 -6.96 10.51 13.11
CA GLU A 187 -8.37 10.80 12.79
C GLU A 187 -9.08 9.59 12.15
N LEU A 188 -8.40 8.45 12.05
CA LEU A 188 -8.98 7.23 11.49
C LEU A 188 -10.14 6.72 12.34
N SER A 189 -11.10 6.08 11.70
CA SER A 189 -12.09 5.25 12.36
C SER A 189 -11.59 3.79 12.45
N LEU A 190 -12.29 2.97 13.22
CA LEU A 190 -11.99 1.55 13.36
C LEU A 190 -12.03 0.82 12.00
N GLU A 191 -13.04 1.07 11.17
CA GLU A 191 -13.19 0.43 9.86
C GLU A 191 -12.12 0.86 8.85
N GLU A 192 -11.63 2.09 8.95
CA GLU A 192 -10.55 2.58 8.10
C GLU A 192 -9.19 2.06 8.56
N ALA A 193 -8.97 1.96 9.88
CA ALA A 193 -7.80 1.29 10.46
C ALA A 193 -7.72 -0.18 10.01
N ALA A 194 -8.85 -0.90 10.07
CA ALA A 194 -8.97 -2.26 9.57
C ALA A 194 -8.73 -2.36 8.06
N LEU A 195 -9.13 -1.33 7.29
CA LEU A 195 -8.83 -1.27 5.86
C LEU A 195 -7.33 -1.09 5.62
N LEU A 196 -6.63 -0.24 6.37
CA LEU A 196 -5.17 -0.10 6.22
C LEU A 196 -4.44 -1.40 6.58
N ALA A 197 -4.82 -2.05 7.68
CA ALA A 197 -4.24 -3.32 8.11
C ALA A 197 -4.59 -4.50 7.17
N ALA A 198 -5.57 -4.34 6.28
CA ALA A 198 -5.90 -5.33 5.25
C ALA A 198 -4.90 -5.36 4.08
N LEU A 199 -4.19 -4.25 3.84
CA LEU A 199 -3.36 -4.02 2.64
C LEU A 199 -2.01 -4.77 2.62
N PRO A 200 -1.24 -4.90 3.73
CA PRO A 200 0.12 -5.47 3.71
C PRO A 200 0.25 -6.82 3.00
N LYS A 201 -0.76 -7.70 3.15
CA LYS A 201 -0.77 -9.04 2.54
C LYS A 201 -0.61 -9.01 1.01
N ALA A 202 -1.28 -8.06 0.35
CA ALA A 202 -1.19 -7.88 -1.10
C ALA A 202 -1.75 -6.50 -1.50
N PRO A 203 -0.95 -5.42 -1.39
CA PRO A 203 -1.45 -4.05 -1.52
C PRO A 203 -2.14 -3.77 -2.86
N ALA A 204 -1.62 -4.33 -3.96
CA ALA A 204 -2.24 -4.20 -5.28
C ALA A 204 -3.59 -4.96 -5.38
N LYS A 205 -3.69 -6.15 -4.78
CA LYS A 205 -4.89 -7.01 -4.88
C LYS A 205 -6.06 -6.50 -4.03
N TYR A 206 -5.75 -5.86 -2.90
CA TYR A 206 -6.73 -5.32 -1.97
C TYR A 206 -6.85 -3.79 -2.05
N ASN A 207 -6.29 -3.17 -3.10
CA ASN A 207 -6.40 -1.73 -3.28
C ASN A 207 -7.88 -1.32 -3.43
N PRO A 208 -8.42 -0.47 -2.54
CA PRO A 208 -9.83 -0.11 -2.55
C PRO A 208 -10.25 0.71 -3.78
N PHE A 209 -9.31 1.40 -4.45
CA PHE A 209 -9.62 2.17 -5.66
C PHE A 209 -9.87 1.29 -6.90
N TYR A 210 -9.19 0.13 -6.97
CA TYR A 210 -9.28 -0.77 -8.13
C TYR A 210 -10.12 -2.02 -7.83
N HIS A 211 -10.18 -2.45 -6.57
CA HIS A 211 -10.80 -3.70 -6.14
C HIS A 211 -11.65 -3.54 -4.87
N PRO A 212 -12.67 -2.67 -4.86
CA PRO A 212 -13.44 -2.32 -3.66
C PRO A 212 -14.08 -3.54 -2.98
N ASN A 213 -14.65 -4.47 -3.75
CA ASN A 213 -15.26 -5.68 -3.20
C ASN A 213 -14.24 -6.61 -2.50
N ARG A 214 -13.00 -6.69 -3.01
CA ARG A 214 -11.94 -7.48 -2.37
C ARG A 214 -11.41 -6.78 -1.13
N ALA A 215 -11.24 -5.46 -1.20
CA ALA A 215 -10.81 -4.63 -0.09
C ALA A 215 -11.80 -4.71 1.08
N LEU A 216 -13.10 -4.58 0.79
CA LEU A 216 -14.20 -4.70 1.75
C LEU A 216 -14.19 -6.04 2.48
N LYS A 217 -14.13 -7.16 1.74
CA LYS A 217 -14.05 -8.50 2.34
C LYS A 217 -12.81 -8.66 3.22
N ARG A 218 -11.67 -8.09 2.80
CA ARG A 218 -10.42 -8.20 3.56
C ARG A 218 -10.44 -7.32 4.82
N ARG A 219 -10.99 -6.11 4.75
CA ARG A 219 -11.25 -5.24 5.92
C ARG A 219 -12.13 -5.94 6.95
N ASN A 220 -13.23 -6.55 6.51
CA ASN A 220 -14.15 -7.26 7.43
C ASN A 220 -13.49 -8.51 8.05
N PHE A 221 -12.57 -9.15 7.32
CA PHE A 221 -11.71 -10.18 7.92
C PHE A 221 -10.81 -9.61 9.02
N VAL A 222 -10.21 -8.42 8.83
CA VAL A 222 -9.40 -7.76 9.87
C VAL A 222 -10.25 -7.44 11.10
N LEU A 223 -11.45 -6.85 10.93
CA LEU A 223 -12.37 -6.57 12.03
C LEU A 223 -12.72 -7.84 12.81
N LYS A 224 -12.98 -8.95 12.11
CA LYS A 224 -13.26 -10.25 12.76
C LYS A 224 -12.06 -10.73 13.58
N ARG A 225 -10.84 -10.55 13.06
CA ARG A 225 -9.61 -10.89 13.79
C ARG A 225 -9.43 -10.00 15.02
N MET A 226 -9.75 -8.72 14.94
CA MET A 226 -9.70 -7.83 16.10
C MET A 226 -10.69 -8.25 17.19
N LEU A 227 -11.89 -8.69 16.82
CA LEU A 227 -12.88 -9.24 17.74
C LEU A 227 -12.37 -10.55 18.39
N GLU A 228 -11.88 -11.51 17.58
CA GLU A 228 -11.36 -12.80 18.06
C GLU A 228 -10.18 -12.67 19.02
N GLU A 229 -9.36 -11.62 18.88
CA GLU A 229 -8.23 -11.33 19.76
C GLU A 229 -8.61 -10.37 20.92
N GLY A 230 -9.89 -9.97 21.03
CA GLY A 230 -10.41 -9.15 22.14
C GLY A 230 -10.02 -7.68 22.09
N TYR A 231 -9.63 -7.14 20.93
CA TYR A 231 -9.29 -5.72 20.78
C TYR A 231 -10.51 -4.81 20.59
N ILE A 232 -11.64 -5.38 20.18
CA ILE A 232 -12.91 -4.68 20.01
C ILE A 232 -14.05 -5.53 20.57
N THR A 233 -15.13 -4.85 20.94
CA THR A 233 -16.37 -5.46 21.41
C THR A 233 -17.21 -6.02 20.25
N PRO A 234 -18.14 -6.95 20.51
CA PRO A 234 -19.12 -7.39 19.52
C PRO A 234 -19.92 -6.22 18.91
N GLU A 235 -20.28 -5.23 19.72
CA GLU A 235 -21.04 -4.05 19.29
C GLU A 235 -20.23 -3.19 18.30
N GLU A 236 -18.96 -2.91 18.62
CA GLU A 236 -18.05 -2.19 17.71
C GLU A 236 -17.79 -2.96 16.42
N TYR A 237 -17.70 -4.30 16.49
CA TYR A 237 -17.56 -5.15 15.32
C TYR A 237 -18.78 -5.05 14.39
N GLU A 238 -19.99 -5.20 14.94
CA GLU A 238 -21.24 -5.11 14.17
C GLU A 238 -21.45 -3.72 13.58
N GLU A 239 -21.11 -2.66 14.31
CA GLU A 239 -21.17 -1.30 13.75
C GLU A 239 -20.16 -1.14 12.58
N ALA A 240 -18.90 -1.52 12.78
CA ALA A 240 -17.83 -1.31 11.81
C ALA A 240 -17.98 -2.17 10.55
N VAL A 241 -18.46 -3.41 10.67
CA VAL A 241 -18.61 -4.34 9.54
C VAL A 241 -19.70 -3.88 8.56
N ASN A 242 -20.73 -3.22 9.09
CA ASN A 242 -21.88 -2.70 8.33
C ASN A 242 -21.61 -1.34 7.68
N LYS A 243 -20.51 -0.65 8.04
CA LYS A 243 -20.14 0.60 7.40
C LYS A 243 -19.65 0.39 5.95
N PRO A 244 -20.11 1.22 5.00
CA PRO A 244 -19.68 1.11 3.61
C PRO A 244 -18.18 1.43 3.47
N LEU A 245 -17.57 0.96 2.38
CA LEU A 245 -16.19 1.31 2.06
C LEU A 245 -16.12 2.76 1.58
N LYS A 246 -15.83 3.69 2.49
CA LYS A 246 -15.60 5.11 2.16
C LYS A 246 -14.11 5.34 1.97
N VAL A 247 -13.70 5.50 0.72
CA VAL A 247 -12.37 5.99 0.36
C VAL A 247 -12.53 7.25 -0.48
N LYS A 248 -11.54 8.12 -0.41
CA LYS A 248 -11.44 9.30 -1.29
C LYS A 248 -11.56 8.85 -2.74
N LYS A 249 -12.34 9.56 -3.56
CA LYS A 249 -12.38 9.29 -5.01
C LYS A 249 -10.95 9.41 -5.55
N GLU A 250 -10.42 8.31 -6.08
CA GLU A 250 -9.15 8.34 -6.77
C GLU A 250 -9.31 9.23 -8.00
N ASN A 251 -8.54 10.31 -8.07
CA ASN A 251 -8.52 11.13 -9.26
C ASN A 251 -7.63 10.42 -10.32
N LYS A 252 -8.16 9.34 -10.91
CA LYS A 252 -7.49 8.53 -11.96
C LYS A 252 -7.10 9.39 -13.18
N TYR A 253 -7.80 10.51 -13.34
CA TYR A 253 -7.59 11.52 -14.37
C TYR A 253 -7.06 12.82 -13.79
N LYS A 254 -6.24 12.76 -12.72
CA LYS A 254 -5.35 13.88 -12.42
C LYS A 254 -4.47 14.01 -13.66
N PHE A 255 -4.85 14.92 -14.56
CA PHE A 255 -4.05 15.34 -15.70
C PHE A 255 -2.63 15.44 -15.17
N SER A 256 -1.67 14.78 -15.85
CA SER A 256 -0.26 14.88 -15.48
C SER A 256 0.00 16.35 -15.19
N ASP A 257 0.30 16.63 -13.93
CA ASP A 257 0.33 17.99 -13.45
C ASP A 257 1.58 18.60 -14.05
N TYR A 258 1.44 19.22 -15.22
CA TYR A 258 2.53 19.70 -16.04
C TYR A 258 3.47 20.57 -15.21
N PHE A 259 2.92 21.41 -14.34
CA PHE A 259 3.72 22.25 -13.47
C PHE A 259 4.48 21.41 -12.45
N LEU A 260 3.84 20.43 -11.81
CA LEU A 260 4.55 19.52 -10.91
C LEU A 260 5.66 18.74 -11.62
N ASP A 261 5.45 18.30 -12.86
CA ASP A 261 6.47 17.59 -13.67
C ASP A 261 7.61 18.52 -14.11
N MET A 262 7.31 19.78 -14.39
CA MET A 262 8.32 20.83 -14.61
C MET A 262 9.14 21.07 -13.33
N VAL A 263 8.50 21.19 -12.17
CA VAL A 263 9.19 21.34 -10.88
C VAL A 263 10.05 20.11 -10.58
N LYS A 264 9.55 18.89 -10.82
CA LYS A 264 10.34 17.65 -10.71
C LYS A 264 11.60 17.70 -11.55
N SER A 265 11.46 18.05 -12.83
CA SER A 265 12.59 18.14 -13.76
C SER A 265 13.60 19.19 -13.31
N TYR A 266 13.13 20.39 -12.93
CA TYR A 266 13.99 21.47 -12.46
C TYR A 266 14.78 21.09 -11.20
N VAL A 267 14.09 20.58 -10.18
CA VAL A 267 14.71 20.25 -8.89
C VAL A 267 15.62 19.03 -9.03
N PHE A 268 15.27 18.03 -9.85
CA PHE A 268 16.15 16.90 -10.13
C PHE A 268 17.44 17.35 -10.85
N ASN A 269 17.33 18.20 -11.86
CA ASN A 269 18.51 18.70 -12.57
C ASN A 269 19.45 19.52 -11.66
N LYS A 270 18.90 20.19 -10.64
CA LYS A 270 19.69 21.03 -9.73
C LYS A 270 20.26 20.27 -8.53
N TYR A 271 19.53 19.28 -8.00
CA TYR A 271 19.86 18.62 -6.73
C TYR A 271 20.04 17.10 -6.84
N GLY A 272 19.89 16.51 -8.03
CA GLY A 272 20.03 15.07 -8.26
C GLY A 272 19.07 14.24 -7.40
N GLU A 273 19.57 13.13 -6.83
CA GLU A 273 18.75 12.24 -6.00
C GLU A 273 18.18 12.89 -4.72
N LEU A 274 18.79 13.98 -4.23
CA LEU A 274 18.29 14.72 -3.07
C LEU A 274 16.89 15.30 -3.32
N ALA A 275 16.55 15.60 -4.58
CA ALA A 275 15.21 16.05 -4.96
C ALA A 275 14.11 15.06 -4.53
N TYR A 276 14.40 13.76 -4.61
CA TYR A 276 13.44 12.69 -4.35
C TYR A 276 13.54 12.09 -2.94
N LYS A 277 14.65 12.31 -2.23
CA LYS A 277 14.97 11.66 -0.94
C LYS A 277 15.23 12.64 0.20
N GLY A 278 15.39 13.94 -0.10
CA GLY A 278 15.96 14.94 0.80
C GLY A 278 14.98 15.67 1.71
N ARG A 279 13.69 15.32 1.73
CA ARG A 279 12.66 16.00 2.56
C ARG A 279 12.59 17.52 2.30
N LEU A 280 12.81 17.95 1.06
CA LEU A 280 12.90 19.37 0.74
C LEU A 280 11.50 20.01 0.82
N LYS A 281 11.42 21.24 1.33
CA LYS A 281 10.25 22.11 1.16
C LYS A 281 10.50 23.04 -0.02
N ILE A 282 9.78 22.82 -1.11
CA ILE A 282 9.97 23.51 -2.39
C ILE A 282 8.85 24.51 -2.56
N TYR A 283 9.14 25.79 -2.31
CA TYR A 283 8.20 26.88 -2.55
C TYR A 283 8.28 27.31 -4.01
N THR A 284 7.13 27.42 -4.66
CA THR A 284 7.04 27.71 -6.09
C THR A 284 6.23 28.97 -6.33
N THR A 285 6.22 29.45 -7.57
CA THR A 285 5.52 30.66 -7.98
C THR A 285 4.08 30.43 -8.42
N ILE A 286 3.63 29.17 -8.49
CA ILE A 286 2.25 28.87 -8.91
C ILE A 286 1.25 29.35 -7.88
N ASP A 287 0.15 29.95 -8.32
CA ASP A 287 -1.02 30.19 -7.49
C ASP A 287 -2.09 29.15 -7.86
N LEU A 288 -2.52 28.32 -6.90
CA LEU A 288 -3.48 27.24 -7.18
C LEU A 288 -4.86 27.75 -7.58
N ASP A 289 -5.25 28.92 -7.11
CA ASP A 289 -6.54 29.50 -7.45
C ASP A 289 -6.54 29.92 -8.93
N TYR A 290 -5.46 30.57 -9.38
CA TYR A 290 -5.28 30.91 -10.79
C TYR A 290 -5.05 29.68 -11.66
N GLN A 291 -4.30 28.69 -11.21
CA GLN A 291 -4.10 27.45 -11.95
C GLN A 291 -5.42 26.72 -12.19
N LYS A 292 -6.28 26.66 -11.16
CA LYS A 292 -7.62 26.08 -11.29
C LYS A 292 -8.46 26.85 -12.31
N LEU A 293 -8.49 28.19 -12.23
CA LEU A 293 -9.21 29.03 -13.20
C LEU A 293 -8.69 28.86 -14.63
N ALA A 294 -7.37 28.75 -14.81
CA ALA A 294 -6.75 28.51 -16.10
C ALA A 294 -7.13 27.14 -16.68
N GLN A 295 -7.08 26.08 -15.87
CA GLN A 295 -7.51 24.74 -16.26
C GLN A 295 -8.99 24.71 -16.64
N GLU A 296 -9.87 25.32 -15.84
CA GLU A 296 -11.29 25.43 -16.15
C GLU A 296 -11.55 26.20 -17.45
N SER A 297 -10.83 27.30 -17.66
CA SER A 297 -10.95 28.12 -18.87
C SER A 297 -10.49 27.37 -20.12
N LEU A 298 -9.35 26.67 -20.05
CA LEU A 298 -8.86 25.82 -21.12
C LEU A 298 -9.86 24.71 -21.44
N GLN A 299 -10.38 24.02 -20.42
CA GLN A 299 -11.38 22.96 -20.61
C GLN A 299 -12.66 23.50 -21.26
N LYS A 300 -13.15 24.67 -20.84
CA LYS A 300 -14.31 25.33 -21.46
C LYS A 300 -14.04 25.67 -22.92
N GLY A 301 -12.87 26.22 -23.23
CA GLY A 301 -12.44 26.53 -24.59
C GLY A 301 -12.35 25.29 -25.47
N LEU A 302 -11.69 24.22 -24.99
CA LEU A 302 -11.58 22.95 -25.69
C LEU A 302 -12.95 22.30 -25.92
N LYS A 303 -13.87 22.33 -24.94
CA LYS A 303 -15.25 21.86 -25.10
C LYS A 303 -15.99 22.64 -26.20
N ARG A 304 -15.80 23.97 -26.27
CA ARG A 304 -16.39 24.81 -27.31
C ARG A 304 -15.85 24.46 -28.70
N VAL A 305 -14.53 24.35 -28.84
CA VAL A 305 -13.89 23.98 -30.12
C VAL A 305 -14.32 22.58 -30.54
N ALA A 306 -14.28 21.60 -29.64
CA ALA A 306 -14.71 20.22 -29.88
C ALA A 306 -16.17 20.17 -30.41
N LYS A 307 -17.07 20.95 -29.79
CA LYS A 307 -18.46 21.10 -30.27
C LYS A 307 -18.56 21.68 -31.68
N LEU A 308 -17.73 22.66 -32.04
CA LEU A 308 -17.72 23.29 -33.36
C LEU A 308 -17.24 22.33 -34.45
N ILE A 309 -16.18 21.58 -34.19
CA ILE A 309 -15.57 20.65 -35.16
C ILE A 309 -16.21 19.25 -35.15
N GLY A 310 -17.20 19.00 -34.27
CA GLY A 310 -17.94 17.75 -34.21
C GLY A 310 -17.16 16.58 -33.59
N ILE A 311 -16.11 16.86 -32.80
CA ILE A 311 -15.36 15.86 -32.04
C ILE A 311 -15.94 15.79 -30.61
N PRO A 312 -16.27 14.60 -30.08
CA PRO A 312 -16.74 14.47 -28.70
C PRO A 312 -15.60 14.84 -27.75
N PHE A 313 -15.91 15.70 -26.78
CA PHE A 313 -14.96 16.00 -25.72
C PHE A 313 -14.78 14.76 -24.85
N LEU A 314 -13.53 14.30 -24.74
CA LEU A 314 -13.24 13.10 -23.95
C LEU A 314 -13.66 13.33 -22.49
N PRO A 315 -14.41 12.40 -21.89
CA PRO A 315 -14.86 12.55 -20.52
C PRO A 315 -13.69 12.57 -19.55
N GLN A 316 -13.74 13.43 -18.54
CA GLN A 316 -12.63 13.63 -17.59
C GLN A 316 -12.79 12.87 -16.28
N SER A 317 -13.92 12.20 -16.12
CA SER A 317 -14.21 11.31 -15.01
C SER A 317 -14.97 10.09 -15.51
N GLU A 318 -14.99 9.04 -14.70
CA GLU A 318 -15.78 7.84 -14.97
C GLU A 318 -17.28 8.18 -15.05
N GLU A 319 -17.76 9.10 -14.21
CA GLU A 319 -19.13 9.64 -14.23
C GLU A 319 -19.42 10.41 -15.53
N ASP A 320 -18.51 11.28 -15.97
CA ASP A 320 -18.64 11.95 -17.27
C ASP A 320 -18.66 10.94 -18.42
N MET A 321 -17.89 9.85 -18.30
CA MET A 321 -17.80 8.80 -19.32
C MET A 321 -19.11 8.04 -19.45
N GLU A 322 -19.68 7.62 -18.32
CA GLU A 322 -20.99 7.00 -18.30
C GLU A 322 -22.08 7.94 -18.82
N LEU A 323 -22.04 9.22 -18.45
CA LEU A 323 -23.02 10.21 -18.92
C LEU A 323 -22.89 10.46 -20.42
N ALA A 324 -21.67 10.58 -20.94
CA ALA A 324 -21.41 10.74 -22.37
C ALA A 324 -21.89 9.50 -23.15
N TYR A 325 -21.56 8.30 -22.67
CA TYR A 325 -22.02 7.05 -23.27
C TYR A 325 -23.56 6.91 -23.22
N LYS A 326 -24.21 7.27 -22.12
CA LYS A 326 -25.68 7.30 -21.98
C LYS A 326 -26.34 8.30 -22.95
N LYS A 327 -25.69 9.41 -23.27
CA LYS A 327 -26.19 10.37 -24.26
C LYS A 327 -26.06 9.84 -25.69
N GLU A 328 -24.93 9.22 -26.03
CA GLU A 328 -24.73 8.61 -27.35
C GLU A 328 -25.73 7.47 -27.59
N THR A 329 -25.98 6.62 -26.60
CA THR A 329 -26.96 5.51 -26.70
C THR A 329 -28.41 5.94 -26.98
N GLN A 330 -28.78 7.21 -26.82
CA GLN A 330 -30.10 7.75 -27.16
C GLN A 330 -30.26 8.12 -28.65
N LEU A 331 -29.18 8.09 -29.44
CA LEU A 331 -29.21 8.45 -30.86
C LEU A 331 -29.75 7.29 -31.73
N LYS A 332 -30.78 7.57 -32.54
CA LYS A 332 -31.47 6.57 -33.38
C LYS A 332 -30.62 5.99 -34.54
N ARG A 333 -29.62 6.70 -35.05
CA ARG A 333 -28.75 6.27 -36.18
C ARG A 333 -27.35 6.86 -36.09
N LEU A 334 -26.34 6.05 -36.41
CA LEU A 334 -24.95 6.50 -36.61
C LEU A 334 -24.81 7.17 -37.98
N LYS A 335 -24.08 8.29 -38.01
CA LYS A 335 -23.72 9.05 -39.21
C LYS A 335 -22.24 8.87 -39.52
N VAL A 336 -21.92 8.60 -40.80
CA VAL A 336 -20.55 8.53 -41.33
C VAL A 336 -19.84 9.88 -41.14
N GLY A 337 -18.55 9.85 -40.80
CA GLY A 337 -17.74 11.05 -40.58
C GLY A 337 -17.91 11.72 -39.20
N LYS A 338 -18.75 11.15 -38.32
CA LYS A 338 -18.87 11.58 -36.92
C LYS A 338 -18.08 10.67 -35.99
N VAL A 339 -17.55 11.25 -34.92
CA VAL A 339 -16.84 10.54 -33.86
C VAL A 339 -17.80 10.31 -32.69
N TYR A 340 -17.80 9.10 -32.13
CA TYR A 340 -18.70 8.66 -31.05
C TYR A 340 -17.90 8.12 -29.86
N VAL A 341 -18.49 8.18 -28.67
CA VAL A 341 -17.96 7.49 -27.47
C VAL A 341 -18.45 6.04 -27.46
N ALA A 342 -17.53 5.08 -27.35
CA ALA A 342 -17.82 3.65 -27.37
C ALA A 342 -17.35 2.96 -26.09
N LYS A 343 -18.06 1.91 -25.67
CA LYS A 343 -17.62 1.04 -24.57
C LYS A 343 -16.82 -0.12 -25.13
N ILE A 344 -15.56 -0.29 -24.71
CA ILE A 344 -14.75 -1.43 -25.12
C ILE A 344 -15.28 -2.69 -24.41
N LEU A 345 -15.68 -3.69 -25.19
CA LEU A 345 -16.13 -5.00 -24.69
C LEU A 345 -14.99 -6.00 -24.65
N LYS A 346 -14.12 -5.98 -25.67
CA LYS A 346 -12.96 -6.87 -25.79
C LYS A 346 -11.84 -6.19 -26.58
N TYR A 347 -10.60 -6.45 -26.17
CA TYR A 347 -9.40 -6.03 -26.88
C TYR A 347 -8.39 -7.18 -26.87
N ASP A 348 -7.92 -7.59 -28.04
CA ASP A 348 -6.95 -8.68 -28.21
C ASP A 348 -5.61 -8.23 -28.80
N GLY A 349 -5.36 -6.92 -28.82
CA GLY A 349 -4.12 -6.31 -29.30
C GLY A 349 -4.21 -5.78 -30.73
N ASN A 350 -5.05 -6.38 -31.59
CA ASN A 350 -5.24 -5.95 -32.98
C ASN A 350 -6.69 -5.64 -33.33
N LEU A 351 -7.66 -6.28 -32.66
CA LEU A 351 -9.09 -6.07 -32.86
C LEU A 351 -9.72 -5.51 -31.58
N MET A 352 -10.60 -4.53 -31.76
CA MET A 352 -11.45 -4.00 -30.70
C MET A 352 -12.91 -4.36 -30.98
N GLU A 353 -13.51 -5.09 -30.05
CA GLU A 353 -14.96 -5.20 -29.99
C GLU A 353 -15.48 -4.08 -29.11
N VAL A 354 -16.26 -3.18 -29.71
CA VAL A 354 -16.80 -2.01 -29.04
C VAL A 354 -18.32 -2.02 -29.12
N GLU A 355 -18.96 -1.50 -28.08
CA GLU A 355 -20.39 -1.27 -28.04
C GLU A 355 -20.68 0.21 -28.25
N ILE A 356 -21.48 0.50 -29.29
CA ILE A 356 -22.01 1.83 -29.58
C ILE A 356 -23.52 1.67 -29.74
N HIS A 357 -24.32 2.32 -28.90
CA HIS A 357 -25.78 2.30 -28.96
C HIS A 357 -26.39 0.88 -28.81
N GLY A 358 -25.86 0.05 -27.90
CA GLY A 358 -26.30 -1.34 -27.75
C GLY A 358 -25.95 -2.25 -28.93
N ARG A 359 -25.24 -1.74 -29.94
CA ARG A 359 -24.74 -2.52 -31.07
C ARG A 359 -23.26 -2.82 -30.87
N LYS A 360 -22.91 -4.08 -31.10
CA LYS A 360 -21.53 -4.54 -31.10
C LYS A 360 -20.92 -4.30 -32.47
N LEU A 361 -19.83 -3.56 -32.50
CA LEU A 361 -19.03 -3.30 -33.68
C LEU A 361 -17.66 -3.92 -33.46
N LYS A 362 -17.10 -4.52 -34.51
CA LYS A 362 -15.73 -5.01 -34.53
C LYS A 362 -14.93 -4.14 -35.47
N GLY A 363 -13.84 -3.59 -34.95
CA GLY A 363 -12.88 -2.76 -35.67
C GLY A 363 -11.49 -3.34 -35.56
#